data_AF-A0A553SRF1-F1
#
_entry.id   AF-A0A553SRF1-F1
#
_cell.length_a   1.000
_cell.length_b   1.000
_cell.length_c   1.000
_cell.angle_alpha   90.00
_cell.angle_beta   90.00
_cell.angle_gamma   90.00
#
_symmetry.space_group_name_H-M   'P 1'
#
loop_
_entity.id
_entity.type
_entity.pdbx_description
1 polymer ?
#
loop_
_entity_poly.entity_id
_entity_poly.type
_entity_poly.pdbx_seq_one_letter_code
_entity_poly.pdbx_strand_id
1 'polypeptide(L)' 'MSTAKNLEHFTNITFGQKVIYNSKIHFCFFNHDNGLLEIIDPATNSIFLVRQKLLIYRIK' A
#
# COMPACT_ATOMS: atom_id res chain seq x y z
N MET A 1 -7.26 -32.34 3.64
CA MET A 1 -6.86 -31.18 2.81
C MET A 1 -7.43 -29.92 3.43
N SER A 2 -6.60 -29.02 3.97
CA SER A 2 -7.04 -27.71 4.48
C SER A 2 -6.01 -26.66 4.09
N THR A 3 -5.99 -26.34 2.80
CA THR A 3 -5.18 -25.28 2.18
C THR A 3 -5.79 -23.91 2.46
N ALA A 4 -5.60 -23.37 3.66
CA ALA A 4 -6.00 -21.99 3.98
C ALA A 4 -5.19 -21.35 5.11
N LYS A 5 -3.92 -21.77 5.31
CA LYS A 5 -2.99 -21.12 6.27
C LYS A 5 -1.88 -20.35 5.56
N ASN A 6 -2.23 -19.68 4.47
CA ASN A 6 -1.32 -18.81 3.73
C ASN A 6 -2.04 -17.49 3.36
N LEU A 7 -2.86 -16.95 4.26
CA LEU A 7 -3.14 -15.51 4.20
C LEU A 7 -1.97 -14.81 4.87
N GLU A 8 -0.98 -14.57 4.01
CA GLU A 8 -0.16 -13.37 3.94
C GLU A 8 -0.11 -12.54 5.23
N HIS A 9 1.10 -12.45 5.77
CA HIS A 9 1.53 -11.37 6.63
C HIS A 9 1.38 -10.06 5.84
N PHE A 10 0.14 -9.60 5.61
CA PHE A 10 -0.12 -8.26 5.14
C PHE A 10 0.35 -7.38 6.28
N THR A 11 1.55 -6.85 6.13
CA THR A 11 2.05 -5.75 6.92
C THR A 11 0.92 -4.73 6.99
N ASN A 12 0.37 -4.49 8.18
CA ASN A 12 -0.70 -3.52 8.38
C ASN A 12 -0.18 -2.16 7.93
N ILE A 13 -0.58 -1.72 6.74
CA ILE A 13 -0.18 -0.43 6.21
C ILE A 13 -0.98 0.61 6.97
N THR A 14 -0.26 1.48 7.66
CA THR A 14 -0.89 2.53 8.45
C THR A 14 -1.11 3.77 7.60
N PHE A 15 -2.12 4.54 7.98
CA PHE A 15 -2.31 5.88 7.45
C PHE A 15 -1.03 6.72 7.62
N GLY A 16 -0.63 7.44 6.57
CA GLY A 16 0.59 8.23 6.54
C GLY A 16 1.87 7.43 6.29
N GLN A 17 1.79 6.11 6.13
CA GLN A 17 2.96 5.30 5.82
C GLN A 17 3.54 5.67 4.44
N LYS A 18 4.87 5.79 4.36
CA LYS A 18 5.57 5.99 3.09
C LYS A 18 5.57 4.69 2.29
N VAL A 19 5.20 4.79 1.02
CA VAL A 19 5.18 3.68 0.07
C VAL A 19 5.90 4.08 -1.20
N ILE A 20 6.48 3.12 -1.91
CA ILE A 20 7.10 3.36 -3.21
C ILE A 20 6.19 2.78 -4.29
N TYR A 21 5.84 3.62 -5.27
CA TYR A 21 5.07 3.26 -6.46
C TYR A 21 5.72 3.88 -7.69
N ASN A 22 5.95 3.09 -8.74
CA ASN A 22 6.61 3.52 -9.97
C ASN A 22 7.91 4.32 -9.71
N SER A 23 8.75 3.81 -8.81
CA SER A 23 10.03 4.43 -8.41
C SER A 23 9.93 5.82 -7.78
N LYS A 24 8.74 6.23 -7.34
CA LYS A 24 8.49 7.48 -6.60
C LYS A 24 7.97 7.19 -5.20
N ILE A 25 8.21 8.10 -4.27
CA ILE A 25 7.70 8.02 -2.89
C ILE A 25 6.32 8.67 -2.84
N HIS A 26 5.37 7.96 -2.25
CA HIS A 26 4.01 8.41 -1.97
C HIS A 26 3.69 8.18 -0.51
N PHE A 27 2.58 8.74 -0.05
CA PHE A 27 2.03 8.43 1.27
C PHE A 27 0.73 7.65 1.13
N CYS A 28 0.61 6.56 1.88
CA CYS A 28 -0.65 5.83 1.99
C CYS A 28 -1.65 6.69 2.76
N PHE A 29 -2.77 7.01 2.14
CA PHE A 29 -3.81 7.85 2.72
C PHE A 29 -5.07 7.05 3.05
N PHE A 30 -5.32 5.91 2.41
CA PHE A 30 -6.46 5.07 2.76
C PHE A 30 -6.25 3.61 2.33
N ASN A 31 -6.79 2.68 3.11
CA ASN A 31 -6.85 1.27 2.76
C ASN A 31 -8.32 0.83 2.63
N HIS A 32 -8.66 0.27 1.48
CA HIS A 32 -10.03 -0.19 1.17
C HIS A 32 -10.32 -1.63 1.64
N ASP A 33 -9.35 -2.29 2.30
CA ASP A 33 -9.45 -3.67 2.80
C ASP A 33 -9.81 -4.72 1.74
N ASN A 34 -9.63 -4.37 0.47
CA ASN A 34 -9.85 -5.22 -0.71
C ASN A 34 -8.58 -5.35 -1.58
N GLY A 35 -7.42 -4.99 -1.02
CA GLY A 35 -6.14 -4.96 -1.71
C GLY A 35 -5.91 -3.73 -2.59
N LEU A 36 -6.76 -2.70 -2.48
CA LEU A 36 -6.55 -1.37 -3.07
C LEU A 36 -6.21 -0.34 -1.99
N LEU A 37 -5.27 0.53 -2.32
CA LEU A 37 -4.81 1.61 -1.47
C LEU A 37 -4.91 2.92 -2.22
N GLU A 38 -5.33 3.97 -1.52
CA GLU A 38 -5.17 5.34 -1.99
C GLU A 38 -3.82 5.86 -1.53
N ILE A 39 -3.03 6.32 -2.48
CA ILE A 39 -1.73 6.93 -2.23
C ILE A 39 -1.74 8.36 -2.77
N ILE A 40 -1.06 9.27 -2.08
CA ILE A 40 -0.88 10.65 -2.52
C ILE A 40 0.57 10.90 -2.94
N ASP A 41 0.75 11.49 -4.12
CA ASP A 41 2.04 12.03 -4.56
C ASP A 41 2.25 13.39 -3.88
N PRO A 42 3.26 13.54 -3.02
CA PRO A 42 3.49 14.77 -2.28
C PRO A 42 3.96 15.94 -3.15
N ALA A 43 4.45 15.69 -4.37
CA ALA A 43 4.89 16.73 -5.28
C ALA A 43 3.72 17.36 -6.05
N THR A 44 2.71 16.55 -6.39
CA THR A 44 1.58 17.00 -7.22
C THR A 44 0.24 17.04 -6.48
N ASN A 45 0.18 16.56 -5.23
CA ASN A 45 -1.04 16.34 -4.45
C ASN A 45 -2.08 15.49 -5.19
N SER A 46 -1.65 14.66 -6.14
CA SER A 46 -2.53 13.77 -6.89
C SER A 46 -2.78 12.50 -6.10
N ILE A 47 -4.02 12.01 -6.13
CA ILE A 47 -4.43 10.76 -5.48
C ILE A 47 -4.47 9.65 -6.53
N PHE A 48 -3.88 8.50 -6.21
CA PHE A 48 -3.87 7.32 -7.05
C PHE A 48 -4.48 6.15 -6.29
N LEU A 49 -5.35 5.39 -6.96
CA LEU A 49 -5.84 4.11 -6.48
C LEU A 49 -4.94 2.99 -7.02
N VAL A 50 -4.23 2.31 -6.13
CA VAL A 50 -3.17 1.36 -6.51
C VAL A 50 -3.37 0.02 -5.81
N ARG A 51 -3.08 -1.08 -6.51
CA ARG A 51 -3.09 -2.41 -5.89
C ARG A 51 -1.94 -2.54 -4.89
N GLN A 52 -2.24 -3.01 -3.69
CA GLN A 52 -1.29 -3.20 -2.59
C GLN A 52 -0.04 -4.00 -3.00
N LYS A 53 -0.21 -5.02 -3.86
CA LYS A 53 0.90 -5.86 -4.35
C LYS A 53 1.92 -5.15 -5.25
N LEU A 54 1.60 -3.95 -5.76
CA LEU A 54 2.49 -3.17 -6.62
C LEU A 54 3.34 -2.17 -5.81
N LEU A 55 3.10 -2.08 -4.51
CA LEU A 55 3.74 -1.12 -3.62
C LEU A 55 4.87 -1.79 -2.85
N ILE A 56 5.97 -1.07 -2.70
CA ILE A 56 7.10 -1.48 -1.88
C ILE A 56 7.04 -0.70 -0.57
N TYR A 57 7.09 -1.42 0.54
CA TYR A 57 7.06 -0.87 1.90
C TYR A 57 8.46 -0.92 2.48
N ARG A 58 9.01 0.23 2.87
CA ARG A 58 10.24 0.26 3.67
C ARG A 58 9.86 0.45 5.14
N ILE A 59 9.88 -0.66 5.88
CA ILE A 59 9.77 -0.67 7.34
C ILE A 59 11.14 -0.22 7.89
N LYS A 60 11.14 0.67 8.88
CA LYS A 60 12.32 0.97 9.71
C LYS A 60 12.17 0.25 11.03
#